data_AF-A0A8C3AX65-F1
#
_entry.id   AF-A0A8C3AX65-F1
#
_cell.length_a   1.000
_cell.length_b   1.000
_cell.length_c   1.000
_cell.angle_alpha   90.00
_cell.angle_beta   90.00
_cell.angle_gamma   90.00
#
_symmetry.space_group_name_H-M   'P 1'
#
loop_
_entity.id
_entity.type
_entity.pdbx_description
1 polymer ?
#
loop_
_entity_poly.entity_id
_entity_poly.type
_entity_poly.pdbx_seq_one_letter_code
_entity_poly.pdbx_strand_id
1 'polypeptide(L)'
;MADTVNTLPFFYGNITREEAEDYLRQANMGNGIYLLRQSRNYLGGFALSVLHSGRCYHYTIEREPNEMYAIAGGKSHRTPVDVIDYHSQEMDGLMCLLKKPCNRPKNMQPKMGPFEDLKEKLIREYVKKTWNLQGAALEQAIISQRPQLEKLISTTAHEQMPWFHGSITREDSEPRLQHGSRTNGKFLIRQRDSNGSYALCLLHERQVMHYRIDRDRTGKLSIPDGKKFDTLWQLVEHYSYKPDGLLRVLTEPILYKTNVSITPSLFLECDMAIYPSEAMPMDTEVYESPYADPDELRSSTVDRNHLFLEDGELGSGNFGTVIRGTYKMKKTEKQVAVKILKNDDNNQSVHEEMLREANVMQQLDNPYIVRMIGICEAENLMLVMELAELGPLNKFLQKNKQTSIKNITELVHQVSMGMKYLEEHNFVHRDLAARNVLLVTQHYAKISDFGLSKAIAEEQNYYKAKGHGKWPVKWYAPECINYFKFSSKSDVWSFGVLMWEAYSYGQKPYKGLKGNDVMQMIEGGRRMEAPGNCPPEMYDLMRTCWTYKADERPGFKVVEPRLRDYYYDIAQ
;
A
#
# COMPACT_ATOMS: atom_id res chain seq x y z
N MET A 1 3.80 -2.01 -28.07
CA MET A 1 2.40 -2.18 -27.59
C MET A 1 1.98 -1.09 -26.61
N ALA A 2 2.82 -0.65 -25.67
CA ALA A 2 2.57 0.59 -24.91
C ALA A 2 2.40 1.82 -25.84
N ASP A 3 3.14 1.87 -26.95
CA ASP A 3 3.05 2.95 -27.94
C ASP A 3 1.68 3.12 -28.59
N THR A 4 0.88 2.05 -28.71
CA THR A 4 -0.45 2.13 -29.34
C THR A 4 -1.48 2.80 -28.43
N VAL A 5 -1.44 2.55 -27.12
CA VAL A 5 -2.39 3.12 -26.15
C VAL A 5 -2.18 4.63 -25.99
N ASN A 6 -0.94 5.09 -26.07
CA ASN A 6 -0.58 6.51 -25.94
C ASN A 6 -1.21 7.38 -27.03
N THR A 7 -1.53 6.80 -28.19
CA THR A 7 -2.18 7.50 -29.31
C THR A 7 -3.71 7.59 -29.16
N LEU A 8 -4.32 6.78 -28.29
CA LEU A 8 -5.77 6.76 -28.13
C LEU A 8 -6.24 8.11 -27.57
N PRO A 9 -7.27 8.75 -28.13
CA PRO A 9 -7.70 10.08 -27.70
C PRO A 9 -8.35 10.11 -26.31
N PHE A 10 -8.81 8.97 -25.79
CA PHE A 10 -9.45 8.84 -24.48
C PHE A 10 -8.54 8.26 -23.38
N PHE A 11 -7.23 8.13 -23.64
CA PHE A 11 -6.25 7.66 -22.67
C PHE A 11 -5.54 8.82 -21.95
N TYR A 12 -5.72 9.00 -20.65
CA TYR A 12 -5.23 10.20 -19.95
C TYR A 12 -3.83 10.07 -19.35
N GLY A 13 -3.20 8.89 -19.38
CA GLY A 13 -1.96 8.64 -18.64
C GLY A 13 -2.22 8.52 -17.12
N ASN A 14 -1.24 8.87 -16.31
CA ASN A 14 -1.22 8.74 -14.84
C ASN A 14 -1.99 9.87 -14.10
N ILE A 15 -3.25 10.10 -14.49
CA ILE A 15 -4.13 11.06 -13.78
C ILE A 15 -4.73 10.46 -12.50
N THR A 16 -5.12 11.34 -11.56
CA THR A 16 -5.78 10.96 -10.30
C THR A 16 -7.18 10.39 -10.53
N ARG A 17 -7.71 9.68 -9.52
CA ARG A 17 -9.11 9.23 -9.52
C ARG A 17 -10.03 10.44 -9.61
N GLU A 18 -9.77 11.47 -8.81
CA GLU A 18 -10.54 12.72 -8.78
C GLU A 18 -10.47 13.48 -10.12
N GLU A 19 -9.29 13.60 -10.75
CA GLU A 19 -9.14 14.21 -12.08
C GLU A 19 -9.99 13.45 -13.12
N ALA A 20 -9.98 12.11 -13.08
CA ALA A 20 -10.79 11.29 -13.97
C ALA A 20 -12.29 11.54 -13.77
N GLU A 21 -12.75 11.61 -12.52
CA GLU A 21 -14.14 11.94 -12.21
C GLU A 21 -14.52 13.33 -12.72
N ASP A 22 -13.64 14.32 -12.56
CA ASP A 22 -13.88 15.68 -13.03
C ASP A 22 -14.01 15.75 -14.55
N TYR A 23 -13.14 15.06 -15.31
CA TYR A 23 -13.29 14.98 -16.78
C TYR A 23 -14.58 14.30 -17.20
N LEU A 24 -14.98 13.21 -16.52
CA LEU A 24 -16.22 12.52 -16.81
C LEU A 24 -17.45 13.40 -16.52
N ARG A 25 -17.44 14.14 -15.40
CA ARG A 25 -18.51 15.09 -15.04
C ARG A 25 -18.59 16.27 -16.01
N GLN A 26 -17.44 16.82 -16.42
CA GLN A 26 -17.38 17.92 -17.38
C GLN A 26 -17.86 17.52 -18.78
N ALA A 27 -17.65 16.27 -19.18
CA ALA A 27 -18.14 15.78 -20.47
C ALA A 27 -19.69 15.81 -20.57
N ASN A 28 -20.40 15.82 -19.42
CA ASN A 28 -21.85 16.06 -19.27
C ASN A 28 -22.75 15.31 -20.27
N MET A 29 -22.40 14.08 -20.63
CA MET A 29 -23.18 13.21 -21.50
C MET A 29 -23.67 12.00 -20.67
N GLY A 30 -24.77 11.36 -21.08
CA GLY A 30 -25.45 10.35 -20.26
C GLY A 30 -24.64 9.07 -19.95
N ASN A 31 -25.31 8.07 -19.41
CA ASN A 31 -24.70 6.81 -18.96
C ASN A 31 -23.78 6.14 -19.99
N GLY A 32 -22.63 5.62 -19.53
CA GLY A 32 -21.67 4.88 -20.35
C GLY A 32 -20.58 5.74 -21.00
N ILE A 33 -20.39 6.98 -20.55
CA ILE A 33 -19.14 7.71 -20.85
C ILE A 33 -18.01 7.02 -20.12
N TYR A 34 -16.87 6.85 -20.77
CA TYR A 34 -15.69 6.30 -20.14
C TYR A 34 -14.40 7.01 -20.54
N LEU A 35 -13.38 6.88 -19.72
CA LEU A 35 -11.99 7.19 -20.08
C LEU A 35 -11.07 6.08 -19.60
N LEU A 36 -9.91 5.97 -20.25
CA LEU A 36 -8.84 5.07 -19.85
C LEU A 36 -7.72 5.90 -19.20
N ARG A 37 -7.15 5.41 -18.12
CA ARG A 37 -5.98 6.00 -17.47
C ARG A 37 -4.98 4.91 -17.09
N GLN A 38 -3.75 5.29 -16.82
CA GLN A 38 -2.73 4.36 -16.35
C GLN A 38 -3.08 3.93 -14.92
N SER A 39 -2.84 2.67 -14.58
CA SER A 39 -2.90 2.26 -13.18
C SER A 39 -1.74 2.89 -12.42
N ARG A 40 -1.97 3.24 -11.16
CA ARG A 40 -0.93 3.85 -10.31
C ARG A 40 0.03 2.82 -9.71
N ASN A 41 -0.26 1.53 -9.89
CA ASN A 41 0.74 0.50 -9.70
C ASN A 41 1.71 0.52 -10.90
N TYR A 42 3.01 0.53 -10.66
CA TYR A 42 4.01 0.54 -11.76
C TYR A 42 4.15 -0.83 -12.45
N LEU A 43 3.07 -1.61 -12.50
CA LEU A 43 3.01 -2.94 -13.10
C LEU A 43 2.53 -2.92 -14.55
N GLY A 44 2.38 -1.73 -15.15
CA GLY A 44 1.96 -1.57 -16.54
C GLY A 44 0.47 -1.90 -16.79
N GLY A 45 -0.36 -1.87 -15.74
CA GLY A 45 -1.81 -1.99 -15.83
C GLY A 45 -2.50 -0.66 -16.17
N PHE A 46 -3.82 -0.72 -16.34
CA PHE A 46 -4.67 0.44 -16.64
C PHE A 46 -5.83 0.53 -15.66
N ALA A 47 -6.55 1.65 -15.66
CA ALA A 47 -7.83 1.79 -14.99
C ALA A 47 -8.86 2.39 -15.96
N LEU A 48 -10.03 1.76 -16.00
CA LEU A 48 -11.19 2.19 -16.75
C LEU A 48 -12.11 2.97 -15.80
N SER A 49 -12.40 4.22 -16.12
CA SER A 49 -13.33 5.05 -15.34
C SER A 49 -14.59 5.30 -16.16
N VAL A 50 -15.77 5.02 -15.60
CA VAL A 50 -17.06 5.03 -16.31
C VAL A 50 -18.09 5.85 -15.53
N LEU A 51 -18.80 6.74 -16.21
CA LEU A 51 -19.90 7.52 -15.65
C LEU A 51 -21.23 6.79 -15.87
N HIS A 52 -21.95 6.52 -14.78
CA HIS A 52 -23.28 5.94 -14.82
C HIS A 52 -24.17 6.55 -13.72
N SER A 53 -25.32 7.09 -14.11
CA SER A 53 -26.33 7.67 -13.22
C SER A 53 -25.76 8.73 -12.27
N GLY A 54 -24.88 9.60 -12.80
CA GLY A 54 -24.23 10.67 -12.04
C GLY A 54 -23.09 10.22 -11.10
N ARG A 55 -22.75 8.94 -11.09
CA ARG A 55 -21.64 8.37 -10.30
C ARG A 55 -20.55 7.82 -11.21
N CYS A 56 -19.31 7.95 -10.76
CA CYS A 56 -18.15 7.40 -11.43
C CYS A 56 -17.81 6.03 -10.83
N TYR A 57 -17.57 5.05 -11.69
CA TYR A 57 -17.15 3.70 -11.35
C TYR A 57 -15.76 3.47 -11.93
N HIS A 58 -14.87 2.84 -11.17
CA HIS A 58 -13.48 2.63 -11.56
C HIS A 58 -13.16 1.13 -11.52
N TYR A 59 -12.58 0.65 -12.60
CA TYR A 59 -12.24 -0.77 -12.78
C TYR A 59 -10.75 -0.88 -13.11
N THR A 60 -10.02 -1.64 -12.31
CA THR A 60 -8.62 -1.94 -12.59
C THR A 60 -8.54 -2.97 -13.72
N ILE A 61 -7.78 -2.65 -14.76
CA ILE A 61 -7.39 -3.56 -15.83
C ILE A 61 -5.98 -4.06 -15.49
N GLU A 62 -5.92 -5.29 -15.02
CA GLU A 62 -4.70 -5.98 -14.62
C GLU A 62 -3.96 -6.47 -15.87
N ARG A 63 -2.62 -6.40 -15.85
CA ARG A 63 -1.76 -7.09 -16.82
C ARG A 63 -1.39 -8.45 -16.25
N GLU A 64 -1.87 -9.51 -16.87
CA GLU A 64 -1.62 -10.89 -16.47
C GLU A 64 -0.18 -11.35 -16.80
N PRO A 65 0.33 -12.43 -16.17
CA PRO A 65 1.69 -12.94 -16.41
C PRO A 65 1.96 -13.37 -17.86
N ASN A 66 0.92 -13.75 -18.61
CA ASN A 66 0.94 -14.07 -20.04
C ASN A 66 0.90 -12.81 -20.94
N GLU A 67 1.04 -11.63 -20.35
CA GLU A 67 0.95 -10.30 -20.99
C GLU A 67 -0.44 -9.92 -21.54
N MET A 68 -1.48 -10.66 -21.18
CA MET A 68 -2.88 -10.33 -21.47
C MET A 68 -3.42 -9.31 -20.47
N TYR A 69 -4.60 -8.75 -20.76
CA TYR A 69 -5.28 -7.74 -19.97
C TYR A 69 -6.69 -8.16 -19.60
N ALA A 70 -7.07 -8.02 -18.33
CA ALA A 70 -8.42 -8.34 -17.86
C ALA A 70 -8.86 -7.38 -16.76
N ILE A 71 -10.15 -7.09 -16.69
CA ILE A 71 -10.74 -6.56 -15.46
C ILE A 71 -10.81 -7.71 -14.46
N ALA A 72 -10.53 -7.44 -13.19
CA ALA A 72 -10.47 -8.43 -12.12
C ALA A 72 -11.63 -9.46 -12.17
N GLY A 73 -11.31 -10.72 -12.50
CA GLY A 73 -12.29 -11.83 -12.56
C GLY A 73 -13.10 -11.94 -13.86
N GLY A 74 -12.86 -11.05 -14.83
CA GLY A 74 -13.44 -11.08 -16.16
C GLY A 74 -12.59 -11.84 -17.18
N LYS A 75 -12.95 -11.71 -18.45
CA LYS A 75 -12.27 -12.34 -19.57
C LYS A 75 -10.90 -11.70 -19.86
N SER A 76 -9.93 -12.50 -20.29
CA SER A 76 -8.60 -12.03 -20.70
C SER A 76 -8.56 -11.61 -22.17
N HIS A 77 -7.90 -10.49 -22.45
CA HIS A 77 -7.83 -9.83 -23.75
C HIS A 77 -6.37 -9.52 -24.14
N ARG A 78 -6.06 -9.41 -25.43
CA ARG A 78 -4.68 -9.22 -25.90
C ARG A 78 -4.15 -7.82 -25.62
N THR A 79 -5.03 -6.83 -25.68
CA THR A 79 -4.68 -5.43 -25.45
C THR A 79 -5.71 -4.74 -24.55
N PRO A 80 -5.36 -3.60 -23.93
CA PRO A 80 -6.33 -2.80 -23.18
C PRO A 80 -7.48 -2.29 -24.06
N VAL A 81 -7.25 -2.11 -25.37
CA VAL A 81 -8.29 -1.69 -26.32
C VAL A 81 -9.30 -2.81 -26.52
N ASP A 82 -8.83 -4.06 -26.65
CA ASP A 82 -9.72 -5.22 -26.77
C ASP A 82 -10.63 -5.40 -25.54
N VAL A 83 -10.16 -5.01 -24.34
CA VAL A 83 -11.00 -4.95 -23.12
C VAL A 83 -12.13 -3.93 -23.31
N ILE A 84 -11.81 -2.73 -23.80
CA ILE A 84 -12.80 -1.67 -24.06
C ILE A 84 -13.80 -2.11 -25.13
N ASP A 85 -13.32 -2.68 -26.23
CA ASP A 85 -14.17 -3.11 -27.35
C ASP A 85 -15.12 -4.22 -26.92
N TYR A 86 -14.65 -5.19 -26.12
CA TYR A 86 -15.51 -6.21 -25.52
C TYR A 86 -16.58 -5.59 -24.61
N HIS A 87 -16.19 -4.68 -23.72
CA HIS A 87 -17.11 -4.07 -22.77
C HIS A 87 -18.05 -3.00 -23.36
N SER A 88 -17.87 -2.65 -24.63
CA SER A 88 -18.85 -1.88 -25.40
C SER A 88 -20.06 -2.72 -25.81
N GLN A 89 -19.91 -4.05 -25.84
CA GLN A 89 -20.92 -5.01 -26.27
C GLN A 89 -21.44 -5.86 -25.10
N GLU A 90 -20.57 -6.22 -24.16
CA GLU A 90 -20.88 -7.10 -23.02
C GLU A 90 -20.58 -6.40 -21.69
N MET A 91 -21.51 -6.45 -20.72
CA MET A 91 -21.25 -5.82 -19.42
C MET A 91 -20.22 -6.60 -18.62
N ASP A 92 -20.37 -7.93 -18.54
CA ASP A 92 -19.44 -8.86 -17.86
C ASP A 92 -18.90 -8.32 -16.52
N GLY A 93 -19.81 -7.86 -15.65
CA GLY A 93 -19.52 -7.29 -14.34
C GLY A 93 -19.43 -5.75 -14.27
N LEU A 94 -19.37 -5.05 -15.41
CA LEU A 94 -19.49 -3.59 -15.43
C LEU A 94 -20.90 -3.12 -15.09
N MET A 95 -20.99 -1.93 -14.48
CA MET A 95 -22.26 -1.31 -14.14
C MET A 95 -23.10 -0.92 -15.37
N CYS A 96 -22.45 -0.64 -16.50
CA CYS A 96 -23.11 -0.42 -17.78
C CYS A 96 -22.14 -0.62 -18.94
N LEU A 97 -22.67 -0.81 -20.15
CA LEU A 97 -21.89 -0.86 -21.39
C LEU A 97 -21.13 0.44 -21.64
N LEU A 98 -19.94 0.31 -22.23
CA LEU A 98 -19.14 1.43 -22.69
C LEU A 98 -19.73 2.01 -23.98
N LYS A 99 -20.23 3.24 -23.93
CA LYS A 99 -20.95 3.86 -25.06
C LYS A 99 -20.15 4.94 -25.75
N LYS A 100 -19.50 5.82 -24.98
CA LYS A 100 -18.85 7.00 -25.54
C LYS A 100 -17.51 7.28 -24.84
N PRO A 101 -16.40 7.36 -25.60
CA PRO A 101 -15.13 7.77 -25.03
C PRO A 101 -15.15 9.27 -24.67
N CYS A 102 -14.70 9.59 -23.46
CA CYS A 102 -14.37 10.94 -23.02
C CYS A 102 -12.97 11.28 -23.53
N ASN A 103 -12.88 11.85 -24.72
CA ASN A 103 -11.59 12.22 -25.31
C ASN A 103 -10.92 13.36 -24.53
N ARG A 104 -9.59 13.32 -24.44
CA ARG A 104 -8.77 14.39 -23.85
C ARG A 104 -9.10 15.74 -24.50
N PRO A 105 -9.08 16.84 -23.72
CA PRO A 105 -9.13 18.19 -24.26
C PRO A 105 -8.09 18.43 -25.36
N LYS A 106 -8.38 19.37 -26.26
CA LYS A 106 -7.49 19.69 -27.38
C LYS A 106 -6.08 20.05 -26.88
N ASN A 107 -5.05 19.51 -27.55
CA ASN A 107 -3.62 19.68 -27.23
C ASN A 107 -3.11 19.09 -25.91
N MET A 108 -3.98 18.46 -25.10
CA MET A 108 -3.56 17.74 -23.89
C MET A 108 -2.90 16.41 -24.27
N GLN A 109 -1.68 16.20 -23.77
CA GLN A 109 -0.98 14.93 -23.88
C GLN A 109 -1.38 14.02 -22.71
N PRO A 110 -1.28 12.68 -22.87
CA PRO A 110 -1.40 11.78 -21.73
C PRO A 110 -0.34 12.14 -20.67
N LYS A 111 -0.70 12.10 -19.39
CA LYS A 111 0.21 12.38 -18.26
C LYS A 111 1.18 11.22 -18.05
N MET A 112 2.28 11.23 -18.77
CA MET A 112 3.30 10.18 -18.78
C MET A 112 4.62 10.78 -19.23
N GLY A 113 5.74 10.11 -18.92
CA GLY A 113 7.06 10.49 -19.42
C GLY A 113 8.11 10.68 -18.34
N PRO A 114 9.23 11.35 -18.66
CA PRO A 114 10.45 11.35 -17.84
C PRO A 114 10.27 11.89 -16.41
N PHE A 115 9.25 12.71 -16.18
CA PHE A 115 8.93 13.23 -14.85
C PHE A 115 8.38 12.15 -13.90
N GLU A 116 7.58 11.20 -14.40
CA GLU A 116 7.06 10.08 -13.59
C GLU A 116 8.18 9.09 -13.26
N ASP A 117 9.07 8.81 -14.21
CA ASP A 117 10.27 7.98 -13.97
C ASP A 117 11.20 8.62 -12.94
N LEU A 118 11.36 9.96 -13.01
CA LEU A 118 12.12 10.71 -12.02
C LEU A 118 11.47 10.63 -10.64
N LYS A 119 10.14 10.74 -10.55
CA LYS A 119 9.40 10.65 -9.29
C LYS A 119 9.63 9.31 -8.60
N GLU A 120 9.62 8.20 -9.33
CA GLU A 120 9.96 6.88 -8.80
C GLU A 120 11.37 6.83 -8.21
N LYS A 121 12.36 7.35 -8.96
CA LYS A 121 13.74 7.41 -8.50
C LYS A 121 13.90 8.27 -7.25
N LEU A 122 13.20 9.40 -7.17
CA LEU A 122 13.22 10.29 -6.01
C LEU A 122 12.62 9.63 -4.77
N ILE A 123 11.49 8.94 -4.89
CA ILE A 123 10.88 8.16 -3.78
C ILE A 123 11.88 7.17 -3.22
N ARG A 124 12.48 6.36 -4.09
CA ARG A 124 13.41 5.32 -3.69
C ARG A 124 14.65 5.89 -2.99
N GLU A 125 15.23 6.96 -3.54
CA GLU A 125 16.41 7.60 -2.95
C GLU A 125 16.08 8.34 -1.65
N TYR A 126 14.88 8.91 -1.54
CA TYR A 126 14.40 9.53 -0.31
C TYR A 126 14.30 8.50 0.81
N VAL A 127 13.62 7.37 0.58
CA VAL A 127 13.46 6.34 1.61
C VAL A 127 14.82 5.78 2.05
N LYS A 128 15.73 5.51 1.10
CA LYS A 128 17.09 5.06 1.39
C LYS A 128 17.87 6.04 2.26
N LYS A 129 17.76 7.35 2.03
CA LYS A 129 18.58 8.34 2.74
C LYS A 129 17.98 8.74 4.08
N THR A 130 16.66 8.81 4.18
CA THR A 130 15.97 9.20 5.42
C THR A 130 16.03 8.11 6.47
N TRP A 131 15.82 6.84 6.07
CA TRP A 131 15.76 5.71 7.02
C TRP A 131 16.87 4.67 6.83
N ASN A 132 17.85 4.91 5.95
CA ASN A 132 18.95 3.98 5.65
C ASN A 132 18.48 2.56 5.21
N LEU A 133 17.25 2.45 4.68
CA LEU A 133 16.65 1.16 4.33
C LEU A 133 17.23 0.58 3.04
N GLN A 134 17.35 -0.74 3.01
CA GLN A 134 17.82 -1.51 1.84
C GLN A 134 17.01 -2.79 1.64
N GLY A 135 17.23 -3.46 0.50
CA GLY A 135 16.65 -4.77 0.20
C GLY A 135 15.12 -4.82 0.36
N ALA A 136 14.62 -5.91 0.97
CA ALA A 136 13.19 -6.12 1.16
C ALA A 136 12.54 -5.04 2.05
N ALA A 137 13.22 -4.54 3.08
CA ALA A 137 12.69 -3.51 3.97
C ALA A 137 12.40 -2.20 3.21
N LEU A 138 13.29 -1.81 2.29
CA LEU A 138 13.09 -0.68 1.38
C LEU A 138 11.90 -0.92 0.42
N GLU A 139 11.79 -2.10 -0.20
CA GLU A 139 10.67 -2.37 -1.11
C GLU A 139 9.32 -2.36 -0.38
N GLN A 140 9.26 -3.01 0.79
CA GLN A 140 8.05 -3.02 1.63
C GLN A 140 7.65 -1.61 2.08
N ALA A 141 8.63 -0.73 2.27
CA ALA A 141 8.40 0.65 2.66
C ALA A 141 7.75 1.44 1.53
N ILE A 142 8.35 1.36 0.35
CA ILE A 142 7.83 2.03 -0.84
C ILE A 142 6.44 1.48 -1.17
N ILE A 143 6.22 0.17 -1.12
CA ILE A 143 4.93 -0.44 -1.45
C ILE A 143 3.82 0.05 -0.50
N SER A 144 4.04 0.08 0.81
CA SER A 144 3.01 0.50 1.77
C SER A 144 2.79 2.02 1.79
N GLN A 145 3.87 2.79 1.70
CA GLN A 145 3.83 4.24 1.99
C GLN A 145 3.92 5.10 0.74
N ARG A 146 3.81 4.51 -0.47
CA ARG A 146 3.91 5.26 -1.73
C ARG A 146 3.05 6.53 -1.75
N PRO A 147 1.74 6.52 -1.44
CA PRO A 147 0.93 7.75 -1.50
C PRO A 147 1.47 8.88 -0.61
N GLN A 148 1.89 8.54 0.61
CA GLN A 148 2.48 9.46 1.58
C GLN A 148 3.83 10.00 1.07
N LEU A 149 4.68 9.13 0.54
CA LEU A 149 5.98 9.49 -0.02
C LEU A 149 5.84 10.41 -1.25
N GLU A 150 4.85 10.16 -2.11
CA GLU A 150 4.53 11.03 -3.24
C GLU A 150 4.13 12.43 -2.77
N LYS A 151 3.27 12.50 -1.74
CA LYS A 151 2.86 13.77 -1.14
C LYS A 151 4.07 14.50 -0.56
N LEU A 152 4.92 13.81 0.20
CA LEU A 152 6.09 14.37 0.86
C LEU A 152 7.08 14.97 -0.14
N ILE A 153 7.36 14.26 -1.23
CA ILE A 153 8.26 14.74 -2.30
C ILE A 153 7.66 15.94 -3.02
N SER A 154 6.35 15.95 -3.24
CA SER A 154 5.67 17.09 -3.87
C SER A 154 5.70 18.37 -3.03
N THR A 155 5.82 18.21 -1.70
CA THR A 155 5.94 19.31 -0.72
C THR A 155 7.39 19.65 -0.36
N THR A 156 8.37 18.87 -0.83
CA THR A 156 9.79 19.11 -0.56
C THR A 156 10.31 20.33 -1.32
N ALA A 157 11.32 21.01 -0.77
CA ALA A 157 11.99 22.14 -1.40
C ALA A 157 12.39 21.84 -2.86
N HIS A 158 11.76 22.55 -3.80
CA HIS A 158 12.06 22.53 -5.22
C HIS A 158 13.56 22.77 -5.53
N GLU A 159 14.28 23.37 -4.59
CA GLU A 159 15.71 23.65 -4.63
C GLU A 159 16.59 22.40 -4.78
N GLN A 160 16.10 21.24 -4.34
CA GLN A 160 16.81 19.97 -4.46
C GLN A 160 16.37 19.15 -5.69
N MET A 161 15.44 19.67 -6.48
CA MET A 161 14.98 18.98 -7.68
C MET A 161 16.01 19.09 -8.79
N PRO A 162 16.28 18.01 -9.54
CA PRO A 162 17.37 18.01 -10.51
C PRO A 162 17.14 18.95 -11.70
N TRP A 163 15.87 19.33 -11.95
CA TRP A 163 15.46 20.32 -12.94
C TRP A 163 15.58 21.76 -12.46
N PHE A 164 15.86 21.99 -11.17
CA PHE A 164 16.07 23.32 -10.60
C PHE A 164 17.56 23.65 -10.55
N HIS A 165 17.93 24.76 -11.17
CA HIS A 165 19.33 25.13 -11.41
C HIS A 165 19.80 26.31 -10.54
N GLY A 166 19.03 26.71 -9.53
CA GLY A 166 19.35 27.86 -8.70
C GLY A 166 19.43 29.16 -9.50
N SER A 167 20.28 30.09 -9.06
CA SER A 167 20.38 31.46 -9.58
C SER A 167 21.27 31.62 -10.83
N ILE A 168 21.22 30.66 -11.77
CA ILE A 168 21.94 30.82 -13.05
C ILE A 168 21.35 31.95 -13.90
N THR A 169 22.19 32.58 -14.71
CA THR A 169 21.74 33.67 -15.61
C THR A 169 20.91 33.14 -16.77
N ARG A 170 20.26 34.05 -17.51
CA ARG A 170 19.53 33.67 -18.74
C ARG A 170 20.51 33.09 -19.76
N GLU A 171 21.65 33.74 -19.91
CA GLU A 171 22.73 33.43 -20.83
C GLU A 171 23.40 32.09 -20.48
N ASP A 172 23.46 31.71 -19.20
CA ASP A 172 23.95 30.39 -18.76
C ASP A 172 22.95 29.25 -19.03
N SER A 173 21.65 29.57 -19.05
CA SER A 173 20.60 28.56 -19.19
C SER A 173 20.46 28.04 -20.63
N GLU A 174 20.65 28.90 -21.62
CA GLU A 174 20.52 28.58 -23.04
C GLU A 174 21.52 27.52 -23.52
N PRO A 175 22.85 27.63 -23.28
CA PRO A 175 23.81 26.63 -23.71
C PRO A 175 23.59 25.29 -23.02
N ARG A 176 23.13 25.27 -21.75
CA ARG A 176 22.80 24.02 -21.04
C ARG A 176 21.66 23.26 -21.74
N LEU A 177 20.62 23.96 -22.18
CA LEU A 177 19.50 23.37 -22.91
C LEU A 177 19.90 22.89 -24.31
N GLN A 178 20.80 23.61 -24.97
CA GLN A 178 21.28 23.27 -26.32
C GLN A 178 22.37 22.19 -26.34
N HIS A 179 22.98 21.89 -25.19
CA HIS A 179 24.00 20.86 -25.03
C HIS A 179 23.40 19.44 -25.00
N GLY A 180 24.05 18.49 -25.66
CA GLY A 180 23.59 17.10 -25.77
C GLY A 180 22.37 16.95 -26.69
N SER A 181 21.43 16.09 -26.30
CA SER A 181 20.18 15.88 -27.07
C SER A 181 19.36 17.17 -27.13
N ARG A 182 18.90 17.52 -28.35
CA ARG A 182 18.02 18.67 -28.63
C ARG A 182 16.55 18.24 -28.66
N THR A 183 16.17 17.40 -27.70
CA THR A 183 14.80 16.91 -27.54
C THR A 183 13.86 18.09 -27.34
N ASN A 184 12.81 18.21 -28.16
CA ASN A 184 11.79 19.24 -27.92
C ASN A 184 11.13 19.01 -26.55
N GLY A 185 10.85 20.08 -25.82
CA GLY A 185 10.28 20.04 -24.47
C GLY A 185 11.32 19.92 -23.35
N LYS A 186 12.60 19.79 -23.69
CA LYS A 186 13.69 19.78 -22.72
C LYS A 186 13.67 21.08 -21.92
N PHE A 187 13.80 21.00 -20.60
CA PHE A 187 13.57 22.16 -19.74
C PHE A 187 14.48 22.22 -18.51
N LEU A 188 14.56 23.41 -17.91
CA LEU A 188 15.06 23.65 -16.56
C LEU A 188 14.31 24.83 -15.94
N ILE A 189 14.33 24.93 -14.62
CA ILE A 189 13.85 26.11 -13.89
C ILE A 189 15.04 26.75 -13.16
N ARG A 190 15.11 28.08 -13.24
CA ARG A 190 16.13 28.89 -12.54
C ARG A 190 15.47 29.98 -11.72
N GLN A 191 16.12 30.36 -10.63
CA GLN A 191 15.73 31.50 -9.81
C GLN A 191 16.12 32.80 -10.51
N ARG A 192 15.22 33.79 -10.49
CA ARG A 192 15.47 35.12 -11.05
C ARG A 192 15.85 36.12 -9.96
N ASP A 193 15.22 36.01 -8.79
CA ASP A 193 15.48 36.85 -7.63
C ASP A 193 15.22 36.10 -6.31
N SER A 194 15.61 36.70 -5.19
CA SER A 194 15.38 36.19 -3.85
C SER A 194 13.92 36.24 -3.40
N ASN A 195 13.02 36.88 -4.17
CA ASN A 195 11.64 37.16 -3.78
C ASN A 195 10.64 36.14 -4.35
N GLY A 196 11.12 34.97 -4.76
CA GLY A 196 10.28 33.89 -5.29
C GLY A 196 9.84 34.10 -6.74
N SER A 197 10.61 34.85 -7.54
CA SER A 197 10.47 34.85 -9.01
C SER A 197 11.43 33.86 -9.66
N TYR A 198 10.93 33.13 -10.64
CA TYR A 198 11.64 32.08 -11.36
C TYR A 198 11.48 32.24 -12.88
N ALA A 199 12.32 31.54 -13.64
CA ALA A 199 12.19 31.39 -15.08
C ALA A 199 12.17 29.90 -15.44
N LEU A 200 11.15 29.49 -16.17
CA LEU A 200 11.09 28.21 -16.87
C LEU A 200 11.72 28.39 -18.25
N CYS A 201 12.85 27.71 -18.48
CA CYS A 201 13.55 27.70 -19.75
C CYS A 201 13.19 26.42 -20.51
N LEU A 202 12.61 26.54 -21.71
CA LEU A 202 12.03 25.43 -22.48
C LEU A 202 12.58 25.39 -23.91
N LEU A 203 13.13 24.26 -24.33
CA LEU A 203 13.62 24.05 -25.70
C LEU A 203 12.46 23.69 -26.64
N HIS A 204 12.25 24.48 -27.68
CA HIS A 204 11.29 24.23 -28.74
C HIS A 204 11.87 24.62 -30.10
N GLU A 205 11.89 23.67 -31.04
CA GLU A 205 12.40 23.88 -32.41
C GLU A 205 13.80 24.50 -32.45
N ARG A 206 14.68 24.01 -31.56
CA ARG A 206 16.07 24.48 -31.35
C ARG A 206 16.19 25.89 -30.76
N GLN A 207 15.09 26.54 -30.41
CA GLN A 207 15.06 27.82 -29.71
C GLN A 207 14.74 27.62 -28.23
N VAL A 208 15.34 28.46 -27.37
CA VAL A 208 15.07 28.43 -25.94
C VAL A 208 14.06 29.52 -25.60
N MET A 209 12.89 29.09 -25.16
CA MET A 209 11.81 29.95 -24.69
C MET A 209 11.96 30.18 -23.19
N HIS A 210 11.74 31.41 -22.72
CA HIS A 210 11.85 31.78 -21.32
C HIS A 210 10.50 32.26 -20.80
N TYR A 211 9.87 31.48 -19.95
CA TYR A 211 8.60 31.82 -19.30
C TYR A 211 8.88 32.31 -17.88
N ARG A 212 8.38 33.50 -17.56
CA ARG A 212 8.45 34.01 -16.19
C ARG A 212 7.49 33.23 -15.30
N ILE A 213 7.90 32.88 -14.10
CA ILE A 213 7.04 32.31 -13.06
C ILE A 213 7.13 33.26 -11.88
N ASP A 214 6.01 33.84 -11.49
CA ASP A 214 5.95 34.78 -10.37
C ASP A 214 5.07 34.24 -9.27
N ARG A 215 5.46 34.57 -8.03
CA ARG A 215 4.67 34.35 -6.84
C ARG A 215 3.69 35.50 -6.66
N ASP A 216 2.41 35.18 -6.54
CA ASP A 216 1.37 36.16 -6.25
C ASP A 216 1.27 36.47 -4.75
N ARG A 217 0.39 37.41 -4.40
CA ARG A 217 0.18 37.84 -3.00
C ARG A 217 -0.35 36.72 -2.08
N THR A 218 -0.91 35.66 -2.65
CA THR A 218 -1.38 34.49 -1.91
C THR A 218 -0.30 33.43 -1.74
N GLY A 219 0.91 33.67 -2.24
CA GLY A 219 2.02 32.74 -2.21
C GLY A 219 2.02 31.72 -3.35
N LYS A 220 1.04 31.79 -4.27
CA LYS A 220 0.92 30.83 -5.38
C LYS A 220 1.80 31.24 -6.56
N LEU A 221 2.35 30.25 -7.24
CA LEU A 221 3.24 30.37 -8.40
C LEU A 221 2.44 30.20 -9.69
N SER A 222 2.72 31.02 -10.70
CA SER A 222 2.10 30.91 -12.02
C SER A 222 2.96 31.54 -13.11
N ILE A 223 2.81 31.06 -14.35
CA ILE A 223 3.21 31.82 -15.54
C ILE A 223 2.17 32.95 -15.79
N PRO A 224 2.50 34.00 -16.57
CA PRO A 224 1.53 35.03 -16.95
C PRO A 224 0.23 34.42 -17.48
N ASP A 225 -0.91 34.85 -16.92
CA ASP A 225 -2.27 34.39 -17.24
C ASP A 225 -2.49 32.86 -17.13
N GLY A 226 -1.58 32.15 -16.46
CA GLY A 226 -1.63 30.70 -16.29
C GLY A 226 -2.33 30.24 -15.01
N LYS A 227 -2.46 28.91 -14.89
CA LYS A 227 -2.93 28.26 -13.67
C LYS A 227 -1.98 28.56 -12.50
N LYS A 228 -2.56 28.67 -11.31
CA LYS A 228 -1.85 28.91 -10.04
C LYS A 228 -1.55 27.60 -9.31
N PHE A 229 -0.34 27.50 -8.76
CA PHE A 229 0.19 26.32 -8.07
C PHE A 229 0.79 26.71 -6.72
N ASP A 230 0.80 25.79 -5.76
CA ASP A 230 1.42 26.04 -4.45
C ASP A 230 2.94 25.81 -4.50
N THR A 231 3.41 24.89 -5.35
CA THR A 231 4.83 24.54 -5.47
C THR A 231 5.29 24.49 -6.93
N LEU A 232 6.60 24.70 -7.15
CA LEU A 232 7.19 24.48 -8.48
C LEU A 232 7.06 23.03 -8.94
N TRP A 233 7.00 22.07 -8.02
CA TRP A 233 6.73 20.67 -8.35
C TRP A 233 5.38 20.50 -9.04
N GLN A 234 4.30 21.02 -8.44
CA GLN A 234 2.95 20.97 -9.03
C GLN A 234 2.89 21.69 -10.39
N LEU A 235 3.63 22.79 -10.53
CA LEU A 235 3.76 23.52 -11.79
C LEU A 235 4.41 22.66 -12.88
N VAL A 236 5.56 22.04 -12.58
CA VAL A 236 6.27 21.16 -13.53
C VAL A 236 5.42 19.95 -13.88
N GLU A 237 4.78 19.33 -12.88
CA GLU A 237 3.87 18.20 -13.07
C GLU A 237 2.73 18.56 -14.03
N HIS A 238 2.07 19.71 -13.84
CA HIS A 238 1.00 20.17 -14.74
C HIS A 238 1.49 20.40 -16.17
N TYR A 239 2.58 21.15 -16.32
CA TYR A 239 3.10 21.51 -17.65
C TYR A 239 3.79 20.34 -18.39
N SER A 240 4.04 19.22 -17.71
CA SER A 240 4.54 17.99 -18.36
C SER A 240 3.53 17.32 -19.30
N TYR A 241 2.23 17.63 -19.15
CA TYR A 241 1.19 17.00 -19.96
C TYR A 241 0.11 17.98 -20.49
N LYS A 242 -0.05 19.14 -19.86
CA LYS A 242 -0.88 20.25 -20.35
C LYS A 242 0.01 21.42 -20.77
N PRO A 243 0.09 21.75 -22.07
CA PRO A 243 0.92 22.88 -22.51
C PRO A 243 0.34 24.21 -22.02
N ASP A 244 -1.00 24.37 -22.06
CA ASP A 244 -1.72 25.62 -21.77
C ASP A 244 -0.99 26.84 -22.36
N GLY A 245 -0.56 27.79 -21.52
CA GLY A 245 0.16 28.99 -21.97
C GLY A 245 1.59 28.76 -22.51
N LEU A 246 2.09 27.52 -22.53
CA LEU A 246 3.37 27.14 -23.11
C LEU A 246 3.21 26.70 -24.57
N LEU A 247 4.24 26.91 -25.40
CA LEU A 247 4.28 26.40 -26.78
C LEU A 247 4.17 24.87 -26.85
N ARG A 248 4.63 24.16 -25.81
CA ARG A 248 4.52 22.70 -25.69
C ARG A 248 4.73 22.24 -24.25
N VAL A 249 4.40 20.97 -24.02
CA VAL A 249 4.64 20.29 -22.76
C VAL A 249 6.13 20.14 -22.44
N LEU A 250 6.44 20.11 -21.15
CA LEU A 250 7.75 19.76 -20.61
C LEU A 250 8.00 18.26 -20.82
N THR A 251 9.23 17.89 -21.19
CA THR A 251 9.59 16.49 -21.44
C THR A 251 10.77 16.06 -20.56
N GLU A 252 11.99 16.26 -21.05
CA GLU A 252 13.21 15.81 -20.39
C GLU A 252 13.79 16.95 -19.54
N PRO A 253 13.94 16.78 -18.22
CA PRO A 253 14.64 17.76 -17.40
C PRO A 253 16.14 17.76 -17.73
N ILE A 254 16.76 18.93 -17.81
CA ILE A 254 18.22 19.01 -17.69
C ILE A 254 18.56 18.63 -16.26
N LEU A 255 19.37 17.59 -16.10
CA LEU A 255 19.87 17.19 -14.79
C LEU A 255 21.12 18.01 -14.49
N TYR A 256 21.09 18.80 -13.40
CA TYR A 256 22.29 19.46 -12.91
C TYR A 256 23.27 18.45 -12.28
N LYS A 257 24.57 18.54 -12.62
CA LYS A 257 25.64 17.80 -11.95
C LYS A 257 25.92 18.44 -10.58
N THR A 258 25.06 18.19 -9.62
CA THR A 258 25.45 18.17 -8.22
C THR A 258 25.29 16.75 -7.72
N ASN A 259 26.22 16.28 -6.88
CA ASN A 259 25.93 15.16 -6.00
C ASN A 259 24.69 15.56 -5.20
N VAL A 260 23.49 15.14 -5.65
CA VAL A 260 22.26 15.35 -4.90
C VAL A 260 22.32 14.42 -3.69
N SER A 261 23.07 14.84 -2.69
CA SER A 261 22.87 14.40 -1.31
C SER A 261 21.53 14.99 -0.89
N ILE A 262 20.44 14.25 -1.14
CA ILE A 262 19.16 14.47 -0.48
C ILE A 262 19.45 14.35 1.02
N THR A 263 19.69 15.47 1.69
CA THR A 263 20.02 15.49 3.12
C THR A 263 18.71 15.43 3.91
N PRO A 264 18.52 14.46 4.82
CA PRO A 264 17.30 14.35 5.64
C PRO A 264 16.97 15.61 6.46
N SER A 265 17.99 16.41 6.79
CA SER A 265 17.89 17.57 7.69
C SER A 265 16.96 18.69 7.22
N LEU A 266 16.65 18.81 5.92
CA LEU A 266 15.71 19.81 5.39
C LEU A 266 14.27 19.29 5.26
N PHE A 267 14.05 17.98 5.48
CA PHE A 267 12.71 17.39 5.56
C PHE A 267 12.12 17.48 6.97
N LEU A 268 12.96 17.77 7.97
CA LEU A 268 12.55 17.98 9.36
C LEU A 268 11.98 19.38 9.64
N GLU A 269 12.13 20.37 8.75
CA GLU A 269 11.59 21.73 8.98
C GLU A 269 10.06 21.79 8.90
N CYS A 270 9.39 20.69 8.51
CA CYS A 270 7.97 20.53 8.81
C CYS A 270 7.81 20.08 10.27
N ASP A 271 8.02 21.03 11.20
CA ASP A 271 7.64 20.95 12.61
C ASP A 271 6.10 20.87 12.75
N MET A 272 5.49 19.83 12.18
CA MET A 272 4.29 19.30 12.82
C MET A 272 4.82 18.36 13.89
N ALA A 273 4.54 18.65 15.16
CA ALA A 273 4.74 17.69 16.23
C ALA A 273 4.03 16.39 15.84
N ILE A 274 4.77 15.43 15.29
CA ILE A 274 4.23 14.12 14.96
C ILE A 274 3.95 13.49 16.32
N TYR A 275 2.68 13.49 16.72
CA TYR A 275 2.28 12.68 17.86
C TYR A 275 2.74 11.26 17.58
N PRO A 276 3.40 10.55 18.52
CA PRO A 276 3.93 9.20 18.26
C PRO A 276 2.91 8.23 17.64
N SER A 277 1.61 8.46 17.90
CA SER A 277 0.51 7.70 17.31
C SER A 277 0.28 7.91 15.80
N GLU A 278 0.79 8.98 15.20
CA GLU A 278 0.61 9.34 13.77
C GLU A 278 1.89 9.13 12.93
N ALA A 279 2.95 8.61 13.54
CA ALA A 279 4.22 8.36 12.86
C ALA A 279 4.07 7.35 11.71
N MET A 280 4.84 7.55 10.63
CA MET A 280 4.90 6.57 9.54
C MET A 280 5.54 5.28 10.05
N PRO A 281 5.29 4.12 9.40
CA PRO A 281 5.87 2.86 9.86
C PRO A 281 7.40 2.93 10.05
N MET A 282 8.12 3.56 9.12
CA MET A 282 9.59 3.68 9.12
C MET A 282 10.14 4.55 10.25
N ASP A 283 9.33 5.43 10.82
CA ASP A 283 9.73 6.30 11.93
C ASP A 283 9.71 5.55 13.28
N THR A 284 9.29 4.28 13.28
CA THR A 284 9.20 3.44 14.47
C THR A 284 10.36 2.45 14.58
N GLU A 285 10.81 2.16 15.80
CA GLU A 285 11.90 1.21 16.09
C GLU A 285 11.57 -0.26 15.80
N VAL A 286 10.32 -0.56 15.43
CA VAL A 286 9.84 -1.92 15.13
C VAL A 286 9.64 -2.15 13.63
N TYR A 287 9.96 -1.17 12.78
CA TYR A 287 9.90 -1.38 11.34
C TYR A 287 10.96 -2.38 10.87
N GLU A 288 12.21 -2.14 11.22
CA GLU A 288 13.31 -3.09 10.99
C GLU A 288 13.37 -4.12 12.12
N SER A 289 13.93 -5.29 11.79
CA SER A 289 14.20 -6.33 12.77
C SER A 289 15.13 -5.80 13.86
N PRO A 290 14.97 -6.18 15.15
CA PRO A 290 15.96 -5.87 16.18
C PRO A 290 17.37 -6.41 15.86
N TYR A 291 17.49 -7.36 14.93
CA TYR A 291 18.75 -7.94 14.45
C TYR A 291 19.23 -7.35 13.12
N ALA A 292 18.67 -6.21 12.69
CA ALA A 292 19.15 -5.50 11.50
C ALA A 292 20.54 -4.86 11.72
N ASP A 293 20.90 -4.54 12.98
CA ASP A 293 22.27 -4.18 13.35
C ASP A 293 23.17 -5.43 13.28
N PRO A 294 24.20 -5.48 12.41
CA PRO A 294 25.10 -6.63 12.30
C PRO A 294 25.82 -7.01 13.60
N ASP A 295 25.94 -6.07 14.54
CA ASP A 295 26.56 -6.32 15.85
C ASP A 295 25.60 -6.93 16.89
N GLU A 296 24.29 -6.93 16.62
CA GLU A 296 23.27 -7.61 17.41
C GLU A 296 23.07 -9.03 16.86
N LEU A 297 23.77 -10.00 17.46
CA LEU A 297 23.71 -11.40 17.05
C LEU A 297 22.33 -12.00 17.35
N ARG A 298 21.71 -12.61 16.33
CA ARG A 298 20.46 -13.35 16.49
C ARG A 298 20.70 -14.61 17.33
N SER A 299 20.09 -14.66 18.51
CA SER A 299 20.01 -15.85 19.36
C SER A 299 18.63 -16.47 19.25
N SER A 300 18.54 -17.80 19.20
CA SER A 300 17.25 -18.49 19.22
C SER A 300 16.60 -18.49 20.61
N THR A 301 17.39 -18.27 21.65
CA THR A 301 16.94 -18.22 23.04
C THR A 301 17.18 -16.85 23.65
N VAL A 302 16.26 -16.45 24.53
CA VAL A 302 16.32 -15.24 25.35
C VAL A 302 16.75 -15.62 26.75
N ASP A 303 17.84 -15.01 27.24
CA ASP A 303 18.28 -15.17 28.63
C ASP A 303 17.25 -14.53 29.57
N ARG A 304 16.71 -15.34 30.49
CA ARG A 304 15.75 -14.90 31.48
C ARG A 304 16.27 -13.75 32.34
N ASN A 305 17.58 -13.68 32.61
CA ASN A 305 18.21 -12.62 33.40
C ASN A 305 18.21 -11.26 32.72
N HIS A 306 18.03 -11.24 31.39
CA HIS A 306 17.96 -10.02 30.59
C HIS A 306 16.52 -9.62 30.23
N LEU A 307 15.52 -10.38 30.69
CA LEU A 307 14.11 -10.13 30.46
C LEU A 307 13.44 -9.64 31.73
N PHE A 308 12.97 -8.39 31.72
CA PHE A 308 12.29 -7.77 32.85
C PHE A 308 10.81 -7.61 32.50
N LEU A 309 9.92 -8.19 33.31
CA LEU A 309 8.47 -8.12 33.09
C LEU A 309 7.90 -6.99 33.96
N GLU A 310 7.01 -6.19 33.38
CA GLU A 310 6.29 -5.15 34.09
C GLU A 310 5.06 -5.70 34.82
N ASP A 311 4.54 -4.95 35.79
CA ASP A 311 3.29 -5.27 36.45
C ASP A 311 2.10 -4.97 35.53
N GLY A 312 1.15 -5.92 35.44
CA GLY A 312 -0.10 -5.75 34.71
C GLY A 312 -0.16 -6.49 33.37
N GLU A 313 -1.33 -7.04 33.06
CA GLU A 313 -1.56 -7.78 31.82
C GLU A 313 -1.94 -6.83 30.67
N LEU A 314 -1.27 -6.95 29.53
CA LEU A 314 -1.70 -6.33 28.27
C LEU A 314 -2.95 -7.03 27.71
N GLY A 315 -3.05 -8.34 27.97
CA GLY A 315 -4.21 -9.14 27.65
C GLY A 315 -3.99 -10.61 27.94
N SER A 316 -5.08 -11.37 27.99
CA SER A 316 -5.05 -12.82 28.17
C SER A 316 -5.97 -13.52 27.18
N GLY A 317 -5.63 -14.76 26.83
CA GLY A 317 -6.34 -15.54 25.82
C GLY A 317 -6.28 -17.03 26.10
N ASN A 318 -6.69 -17.81 25.10
CA ASN A 318 -6.69 -19.27 25.20
C ASN A 318 -5.27 -19.82 25.45
N PHE A 319 -4.27 -19.24 24.80
CA PHE A 319 -2.89 -19.72 24.77
C PHE A 319 -1.99 -19.20 25.91
N GLY A 320 -2.45 -18.23 26.70
CA GLY A 320 -1.61 -17.62 27.71
C GLY A 320 -1.98 -16.19 28.05
N THR A 321 -1.11 -15.57 28.85
CA THR A 321 -1.20 -14.16 29.25
C THR A 321 -0.06 -13.39 28.60
N VAL A 322 -0.35 -12.17 28.14
CA VAL A 322 0.62 -11.26 27.53
C VAL A 322 0.92 -10.13 28.49
N ILE A 323 2.19 -9.93 28.78
CA ILE A 323 2.70 -8.92 29.72
C ILE A 323 3.70 -8.02 28.97
N ARG A 324 3.76 -6.75 29.33
CA ARG A 324 4.78 -5.82 28.83
C ARG A 324 6.12 -6.13 29.50
N GLY A 325 7.21 -5.95 28.78
CA GLY A 325 8.54 -6.08 29.39
C GLY A 325 9.61 -5.30 28.66
N THR A 326 10.80 -5.38 29.22
CA THR A 326 12.04 -4.84 28.65
C THR A 326 13.01 -5.98 28.45
N TYR A 327 13.52 -6.13 27.23
CA TYR A 327 14.60 -7.06 26.92
C TYR A 327 15.91 -6.31 26.72
N LYS A 328 16.91 -6.64 27.54
CA LYS A 328 18.24 -6.06 27.46
C LYS A 328 19.08 -6.79 26.41
N MET A 329 19.26 -6.14 25.27
CA MET A 329 20.14 -6.57 24.20
C MET A 329 21.58 -6.08 24.45
N LYS A 330 22.50 -6.37 23.53
CA LYS A 330 23.93 -6.07 23.75
C LYS A 330 24.20 -4.56 23.78
N LYS A 331 23.56 -3.79 22.90
CA LYS A 331 23.72 -2.34 22.79
C LYS A 331 22.51 -1.56 23.29
N THR A 332 21.33 -2.16 23.25
CA THR A 332 20.06 -1.46 23.46
C THR A 332 19.16 -2.19 24.46
N GLU A 333 18.19 -1.48 25.02
CA GLU A 333 17.08 -2.07 25.76
C GLU A 333 15.82 -1.89 24.93
N LYS A 334 15.12 -3.00 24.65
CA LYS A 334 13.95 -2.99 23.76
C LYS A 334 12.69 -3.28 24.56
N GLN A 335 11.66 -2.47 24.32
CA GLN A 335 10.31 -2.74 24.81
C GLN A 335 9.71 -3.94 24.06
N VAL A 336 9.19 -4.90 24.81
CA VAL A 336 8.71 -6.19 24.29
C VAL A 336 7.34 -6.56 24.84
N ALA A 337 6.62 -7.37 24.08
CA ALA A 337 5.46 -8.11 24.56
C ALA A 337 5.88 -9.56 24.85
N VAL A 338 5.62 -10.03 26.07
CA VAL A 338 5.97 -11.39 26.50
C VAL A 338 4.71 -12.20 26.69
N LYS A 339 4.51 -13.22 25.86
CA LYS A 339 3.41 -14.16 26.00
C LYS A 339 3.86 -15.35 26.84
N ILE A 340 3.36 -15.43 28.06
CA ILE A 340 3.56 -16.53 28.98
C ILE A 340 2.55 -17.62 28.62
N LEU A 341 3.04 -18.73 28.10
CA LEU A 341 2.20 -19.87 27.72
C LEU A 341 1.74 -20.61 28.98
N LYS A 342 0.53 -21.18 28.93
CA LYS A 342 0.04 -22.03 30.02
C LYS A 342 0.80 -23.36 29.99
N ASN A 343 1.28 -23.81 31.15
CA ASN A 343 1.83 -25.15 31.27
C ASN A 343 0.71 -26.19 31.10
N ASP A 344 0.71 -26.92 29.99
CA ASP A 344 0.00 -28.20 29.88
C ASP A 344 0.96 -29.28 30.37
N ASP A 345 0.93 -29.51 31.69
CA ASP A 345 1.98 -30.15 32.51
C ASP A 345 2.39 -31.61 32.17
N ASN A 346 2.08 -32.23 31.02
CA ASN A 346 2.41 -33.67 30.85
C ASN A 346 2.59 -34.24 29.43
N ASN A 347 2.91 -33.45 28.39
CA ASN A 347 3.17 -34.04 27.07
C ASN A 347 4.39 -33.46 26.35
N GLN A 348 5.53 -34.14 26.50
CA GLN A 348 6.80 -33.87 25.81
C GLN A 348 6.61 -33.62 24.30
N SER A 349 5.72 -34.39 23.65
CA SER A 349 5.50 -34.27 22.20
C SER A 349 4.84 -32.95 21.79
N VAL A 350 4.00 -32.37 22.65
CA VAL A 350 3.36 -31.06 22.42
C VAL A 350 4.39 -29.95 22.60
N HIS A 351 5.24 -30.07 23.62
CA HIS A 351 6.31 -29.11 23.87
C HIS A 351 7.33 -29.06 22.71
N GLU A 352 7.76 -30.20 22.19
CA GLU A 352 8.65 -30.27 21.02
C GLU A 352 7.99 -29.74 19.73
N GLU A 353 6.68 -29.93 19.56
CA GLU A 353 5.95 -29.33 18.44
C GLU A 353 5.87 -27.80 18.57
N MET A 354 5.59 -27.29 19.77
CA MET A 354 5.57 -25.84 20.04
C MET A 354 6.94 -25.20 19.82
N LEU A 355 8.04 -25.81 20.28
CA LEU A 355 9.39 -25.30 20.05
C LEU A 355 9.76 -25.31 18.56
N ARG A 356 9.37 -26.34 17.81
CA ARG A 356 9.56 -26.37 16.35
C ARG A 356 8.80 -25.24 15.66
N GLU A 357 7.55 -25.01 16.02
CA GLU A 357 6.74 -23.92 15.46
C GLU A 357 7.34 -22.55 15.81
N ALA A 358 7.75 -22.35 17.06
CA ALA A 358 8.39 -21.12 17.51
C ALA A 358 9.73 -20.87 16.79
N ASN A 359 10.52 -21.91 16.52
CA ASN A 359 11.75 -21.78 15.72
C ASN A 359 11.48 -21.35 14.28
N VAL A 360 10.41 -21.85 13.63
CA VAL A 360 10.02 -21.37 12.29
C VAL A 360 9.54 -19.92 12.37
N MET A 361 8.71 -19.59 13.37
CA MET A 361 8.22 -18.23 13.58
C MET A 361 9.35 -17.24 13.80
N GLN A 362 10.41 -17.63 14.50
CA GLN A 362 11.58 -16.78 14.68
C GLN A 362 12.20 -16.41 13.35
N GLN A 363 12.22 -17.28 12.34
CA GLN A 363 12.84 -17.00 11.04
C GLN A 363 12.09 -15.96 10.21
N LEU A 364 10.79 -15.77 10.48
CA LEU A 364 9.95 -14.82 9.78
C LEU A 364 10.40 -13.39 10.08
N ASP A 365 10.70 -12.63 9.03
CA ASP A 365 11.12 -11.24 9.09
C ASP A 365 10.38 -10.42 8.04
N ASN A 366 9.35 -9.72 8.50
CA ASN A 366 8.60 -8.76 7.70
C ASN A 366 8.13 -7.60 8.58
N PRO A 367 8.13 -6.35 8.09
CA PRO A 367 7.66 -5.22 8.89
C PRO A 367 6.20 -5.34 9.31
N TYR A 368 5.34 -6.03 8.57
CA TYR A 368 3.89 -6.11 8.84
C TYR A 368 3.49 -7.36 9.63
N ILE A 369 4.46 -8.03 10.26
CA ILE A 369 4.23 -9.05 11.28
C ILE A 369 4.84 -8.61 12.61
N VAL A 370 4.26 -9.05 13.72
CA VAL A 370 4.86 -8.95 15.04
C VAL A 370 5.97 -9.99 15.08
N ARG A 371 7.22 -9.55 15.00
CA ARG A 371 8.34 -10.48 14.98
C ARG A 371 8.51 -11.16 16.33
N MET A 372 8.89 -12.44 16.27
CA MET A 372 9.35 -13.18 17.43
C MET A 372 10.83 -12.87 17.63
N ILE A 373 11.15 -12.23 18.75
CA ILE A 373 12.52 -11.90 19.15
C ILE A 373 13.23 -13.18 19.58
N GLY A 374 12.57 -13.99 20.43
CA GLY A 374 13.09 -15.28 20.82
C GLY A 374 12.20 -16.00 21.83
N ILE A 375 12.67 -17.16 22.27
CA ILE A 375 11.99 -18.01 23.25
C ILE A 375 12.78 -17.94 24.57
N CYS A 376 12.08 -17.72 25.68
CA CYS A 376 12.67 -17.81 27.01
C CYS A 376 12.07 -19.01 27.74
N GLU A 377 12.91 -20.00 28.02
CA GLU A 377 12.55 -21.18 28.83
C GLU A 377 12.91 -20.89 30.29
N ALA A 378 11.90 -20.70 31.14
CA ALA A 378 12.07 -20.53 32.59
C ALA A 378 10.96 -21.32 33.31
N GLU A 379 10.32 -20.74 34.34
CA GLU A 379 9.19 -21.34 35.06
C GLU A 379 8.02 -21.71 34.14
N ASN A 380 7.80 -20.91 33.10
CA ASN A 380 6.87 -21.15 32.01
C ASN A 380 7.58 -20.84 30.69
N LEU A 381 7.14 -21.46 29.59
CA LEU A 381 7.60 -21.13 28.26
C LEU A 381 7.10 -19.74 27.86
N MET A 382 8.02 -18.83 27.53
CA MET A 382 7.72 -17.44 27.19
C MET A 382 8.12 -17.12 25.75
N LEU A 383 7.19 -16.52 25.01
CA LEU A 383 7.44 -16.01 23.67
C LEU A 383 7.69 -14.50 23.77
N VAL A 384 8.90 -14.06 23.45
CA VAL A 384 9.29 -12.64 23.47
C VAL A 384 9.10 -12.06 22.08
N MET A 385 8.29 -11.01 21.97
CA MET A 385 7.81 -10.45 20.71
C MET A 385 7.95 -8.93 20.68
N GLU A 386 7.92 -8.35 19.48
CA GLU A 386 7.77 -6.90 19.31
C GLU A 386 6.49 -6.37 20.00
N LEU A 387 6.61 -5.20 20.63
CA LEU A 387 5.48 -4.51 21.24
C LEU A 387 4.72 -3.68 20.20
N ALA A 388 3.39 -3.72 20.25
CA ALA A 388 2.49 -2.87 19.47
C ALA A 388 1.49 -2.19 20.42
N GLU A 389 1.78 -0.94 20.79
CA GLU A 389 1.20 -0.28 21.96
C GLU A 389 -0.28 0.08 21.82
N LEU A 390 -0.79 0.31 20.61
CA LEU A 390 -2.19 0.70 20.41
C LEU A 390 -3.16 -0.49 20.46
N GLY A 391 -2.63 -1.71 20.60
CA GLY A 391 -3.42 -2.93 20.78
C GLY A 391 -4.18 -3.32 19.51
N PRO A 392 -5.25 -4.13 19.64
CA PRO A 392 -5.87 -4.79 18.49
C PRO A 392 -6.78 -3.86 17.67
N LEU A 393 -6.72 -4.02 16.33
CA LEU A 393 -7.40 -3.22 15.32
C LEU A 393 -8.91 -3.10 15.59
N ASN A 394 -9.58 -4.21 15.95
CA ASN A 394 -11.02 -4.18 16.22
C ASN A 394 -11.39 -3.24 17.38
N LYS A 395 -10.66 -3.28 18.49
CA LYS A 395 -10.88 -2.39 19.64
C LYS A 395 -10.49 -0.96 19.31
N PHE A 396 -9.41 -0.77 18.56
CA PHE A 396 -8.98 0.56 18.11
C PHE A 396 -10.08 1.23 17.26
N LEU A 397 -10.62 0.55 16.25
CA LEU A 397 -11.68 1.09 15.38
C LEU A 397 -13.02 1.27 16.10
N GLN A 398 -13.30 0.47 17.13
CA GLN A 398 -14.47 0.69 17.98
C GLN A 398 -14.38 2.01 18.76
N LYS A 399 -13.18 2.35 19.25
CA LYS A 399 -12.91 3.59 19.99
C LYS A 399 -12.76 4.80 19.06
N ASN A 400 -12.22 4.59 17.86
CA ASN A 400 -11.88 5.64 16.89
C ASN A 400 -12.79 5.57 15.65
N LYS A 401 -14.08 5.89 15.82
CA LYS A 401 -15.05 5.86 14.70
C LYS A 401 -14.78 6.92 13.62
N GLN A 402 -13.94 7.91 13.92
CA GLN A 402 -13.48 8.95 13.01
C GLN A 402 -12.40 8.46 12.03
N THR A 403 -11.81 7.27 12.22
CA THR A 403 -10.80 6.74 11.31
C THR A 403 -11.36 6.66 9.89
N SER A 404 -10.66 7.29 8.95
CA SER A 404 -11.12 7.41 7.57
C SER A 404 -11.07 6.06 6.85
N ILE A 405 -11.88 5.90 5.80
CA ILE A 405 -11.81 4.73 4.91
C ILE A 405 -10.43 4.61 4.25
N LYS A 406 -9.76 5.73 3.92
CA LYS A 406 -8.39 5.73 3.38
C LYS A 406 -7.43 5.06 4.37
N ASN A 407 -7.50 5.42 5.66
CA ASN A 407 -6.68 4.85 6.72
C ASN A 407 -7.02 3.38 7.01
N ILE A 408 -8.30 2.99 6.99
CA ILE A 408 -8.68 1.58 7.14
C ILE A 408 -8.08 0.76 6.00
N THR A 409 -8.20 1.25 4.76
CA THR A 409 -7.63 0.62 3.56
C THR A 409 -6.11 0.46 3.68
N GLU A 410 -5.40 1.47 4.17
CA GLU A 410 -3.94 1.40 4.43
C GLU A 410 -3.60 0.26 5.40
N LEU A 411 -4.27 0.17 6.54
CA LEU A 411 -4.01 -0.85 7.56
C LEU A 411 -4.31 -2.27 7.05
N VAL A 412 -5.41 -2.46 6.31
CA VAL A 412 -5.70 -3.78 5.72
C VAL A 412 -4.77 -4.12 4.55
N HIS A 413 -4.26 -3.12 3.83
CA HIS A 413 -3.22 -3.32 2.80
C HIS A 413 -1.94 -3.86 3.44
N GLN A 414 -1.47 -3.26 4.52
CA GLN A 414 -0.32 -3.74 5.29
C GLN A 414 -0.51 -5.18 5.78
N VAL A 415 -1.71 -5.53 6.27
CA VAL A 415 -2.05 -6.92 6.64
C VAL A 415 -1.97 -7.85 5.42
N SER A 416 -2.44 -7.43 4.24
CA SER A 416 -2.31 -8.26 3.03
C SER A 416 -0.85 -8.46 2.60
N MET A 417 0.02 -7.47 2.82
CA MET A 417 1.47 -7.58 2.56
C MET A 417 2.12 -8.58 3.51
N GLY A 418 1.82 -8.52 4.81
CA GLY A 418 2.28 -9.50 5.78
C GLY A 418 1.78 -10.91 5.46
N MET A 419 0.50 -11.07 5.09
CA MET A 419 -0.05 -12.39 4.72
C MET A 419 0.51 -12.94 3.41
N LYS A 420 0.82 -12.09 2.43
CA LYS A 420 1.55 -12.48 1.22
C LYS A 420 2.93 -13.00 1.56
N TYR A 421 3.65 -12.32 2.45
CA TYR A 421 4.95 -12.79 2.95
C TYR A 421 4.83 -14.16 3.62
N LEU A 422 3.83 -14.37 4.49
CA LEU A 422 3.61 -15.68 5.12
C LEU A 422 3.27 -16.79 4.11
N GLU A 423 2.46 -16.48 3.10
CA GLU A 423 2.16 -17.41 1.98
C GLU A 423 3.43 -17.78 1.21
N GLU A 424 4.33 -16.82 0.95
CA GLU A 424 5.62 -17.07 0.28
C GLU A 424 6.58 -17.93 1.12
N HIS A 425 6.40 -17.97 2.44
CA HIS A 425 7.18 -18.78 3.38
C HIS A 425 6.46 -20.06 3.82
N ASN A 426 5.40 -20.48 3.09
CA ASN A 426 4.61 -21.69 3.40
C ASN A 426 4.09 -21.74 4.85
N PHE A 427 3.77 -20.57 5.40
CA PHE A 427 3.34 -20.41 6.78
C PHE A 427 1.86 -20.07 6.85
N VAL A 428 1.07 -20.90 7.55
CA VAL A 428 -0.38 -20.72 7.64
C VAL A 428 -0.76 -20.24 9.03
N HIS A 429 -1.44 -19.10 9.07
CA HIS A 429 -1.77 -18.37 10.30
C HIS A 429 -2.90 -19.03 11.09
N ARG A 430 -4.00 -19.44 10.42
CA ARG A 430 -5.17 -20.12 11.00
C ARG A 430 -5.99 -19.37 12.05
N ASP A 431 -5.59 -18.17 12.42
CA ASP A 431 -6.35 -17.33 13.33
C ASP A 431 -6.32 -15.86 12.89
N LEU A 432 -6.24 -15.62 11.58
CA LEU A 432 -6.24 -14.27 11.05
C LEU A 432 -7.59 -13.60 11.32
N ALA A 433 -7.58 -12.55 12.15
CA ALA A 433 -8.76 -11.80 12.56
C ALA A 433 -8.36 -10.40 13.03
N ALA A 434 -9.29 -9.45 13.10
CA ALA A 434 -8.97 -8.08 13.54
C ALA A 434 -8.53 -8.00 15.02
N ARG A 435 -8.78 -9.03 15.84
CA ARG A 435 -8.22 -9.15 17.20
C ARG A 435 -6.72 -9.48 17.22
N ASN A 436 -6.21 -10.06 16.14
CA ASN A 436 -4.83 -10.51 15.97
C ASN A 436 -4.06 -9.59 15.02
N VAL A 437 -4.64 -8.45 14.63
CA VAL A 437 -3.90 -7.35 14.01
C VAL A 437 -3.67 -6.30 15.08
N LEU A 438 -2.40 -6.08 15.45
CA LEU A 438 -2.02 -5.08 16.45
C LEU A 438 -1.52 -3.82 15.77
N LEU A 439 -1.79 -2.67 16.37
CA LEU A 439 -1.38 -1.38 15.86
C LEU A 439 -0.17 -0.85 16.65
N VAL A 440 0.89 -0.52 15.91
CA VAL A 440 2.03 0.22 16.44
C VAL A 440 1.69 1.71 16.45
N THR A 441 1.18 2.22 15.33
CA THR A 441 0.66 3.57 15.15
C THR A 441 -0.70 3.50 14.45
N GLN A 442 -1.40 4.62 14.30
CA GLN A 442 -2.66 4.70 13.55
C GLN A 442 -2.48 4.37 12.06
N HIS A 443 -1.24 4.43 11.56
CA HIS A 443 -0.83 4.14 10.18
C HIS A 443 0.05 2.88 10.06
N TYR A 444 0.18 2.08 11.14
CA TYR A 444 1.05 0.89 11.12
C TYR A 444 0.45 -0.31 11.85
N ALA A 445 -0.01 -1.28 11.07
CA ALA A 445 -0.52 -2.58 11.50
C ALA A 445 0.52 -3.69 11.39
N LYS A 446 0.50 -4.61 12.37
CA LYS A 446 1.27 -5.85 12.41
C LYS A 446 0.36 -7.04 12.71
N ILE A 447 0.55 -8.13 11.97
CA ILE A 447 -0.12 -9.41 12.20
C ILE A 447 0.53 -10.10 13.42
N SER A 448 -0.28 -10.60 14.33
CA SER A 448 0.16 -11.18 15.60
C SER A 448 -0.52 -12.52 15.87
N ASP A 449 -0.18 -13.11 17.01
CA ASP A 449 -0.78 -14.32 17.57
C ASP A 449 -0.80 -15.52 16.63
N PHE A 450 0.41 -16.01 16.33
CA PHE A 450 0.63 -17.26 15.63
C PHE A 450 0.42 -18.50 16.51
N GLY A 451 -0.26 -18.39 17.66
CA GLY A 451 -0.42 -19.47 18.63
C GLY A 451 -1.23 -20.68 18.16
N LEU A 452 -1.84 -20.60 16.96
CA LEU A 452 -2.48 -21.71 16.26
C LEU A 452 -1.79 -22.06 14.94
N SER A 453 -0.83 -21.24 14.51
CA SER A 453 -0.19 -21.33 13.21
C SER A 453 0.65 -22.59 13.08
N LYS A 454 0.88 -23.05 11.85
CA LYS A 454 1.94 -24.05 11.60
C LYS A 454 2.64 -23.80 10.29
N ALA A 455 3.92 -24.16 10.30
CA ALA A 455 4.69 -24.41 9.09
C ALA A 455 4.10 -25.62 8.35
N ILE A 456 4.04 -25.53 7.02
CA ILE A 456 3.67 -26.65 6.16
C ILE A 456 4.94 -27.14 5.45
N ALA A 457 5.14 -28.47 5.41
CA ALA A 457 6.23 -29.06 4.65
C ALA A 457 6.05 -28.76 3.16
N GLU A 458 7.15 -28.49 2.43
CA GLU A 458 7.11 -28.07 1.02
C GLU A 458 6.35 -29.05 0.10
N GLU A 459 6.30 -30.34 0.45
CA GLU A 459 5.57 -31.38 -0.30
C GLU A 459 4.05 -31.37 -0.07
N GLN A 460 3.55 -30.60 0.90
CA GLN A 460 2.13 -30.50 1.25
C GLN A 460 1.62 -29.07 1.06
N ASN A 461 0.43 -28.91 0.46
CA ASN A 461 -0.18 -27.59 0.27
C ASN A 461 -1.18 -27.20 1.38
N TYR A 462 -1.38 -28.08 2.36
CA TYR A 462 -2.32 -27.88 3.47
C TYR A 462 -1.88 -28.69 4.69
N TYR A 463 -2.27 -28.23 5.87
CA TYR A 463 -2.22 -29.00 7.10
C TYR A 463 -3.60 -29.57 7.45
N LYS A 464 -3.62 -30.81 7.95
CA LYS A 464 -4.82 -31.45 8.47
C LYS A 464 -4.74 -31.61 9.99
N ALA A 465 -5.65 -30.98 10.73
CA ALA A 465 -5.68 -31.14 12.20
C ALA A 465 -6.15 -32.53 12.61
N LYS A 466 -5.63 -33.04 13.75
CA LYS A 466 -5.93 -34.38 14.27
C LYS A 466 -7.26 -34.48 15.07
N GLY A 467 -7.97 -33.37 15.31
CA GLY A 467 -9.25 -33.38 16.05
C GLY A 467 -9.93 -32.01 16.21
N HIS A 468 -11.08 -32.00 16.91
CA HIS A 468 -11.84 -30.79 17.25
C HIS A 468 -11.21 -30.06 18.45
N GLY A 469 -11.02 -28.74 18.34
CA GLY A 469 -10.53 -27.84 19.38
C GLY A 469 -11.47 -26.64 19.55
N LYS A 470 -11.15 -25.70 20.46
CA LYS A 470 -11.89 -24.43 20.63
C LYS A 470 -11.58 -23.47 19.47
N TRP A 471 -12.16 -23.75 18.32
CA TRP A 471 -11.87 -23.04 17.07
C TRP A 471 -12.74 -21.79 16.89
N PRO A 472 -12.20 -20.67 16.38
CA PRO A 472 -12.95 -19.46 16.06
C PRO A 472 -13.72 -19.62 14.74
N VAL A 473 -14.76 -20.46 14.76
CA VAL A 473 -15.53 -20.93 13.59
C VAL A 473 -15.96 -19.81 12.64
N LYS A 474 -16.26 -18.61 13.15
CA LYS A 474 -16.74 -17.48 12.33
C LYS A 474 -15.70 -16.92 11.35
N TRP A 475 -14.42 -17.18 11.54
CA TRP A 475 -13.35 -16.78 10.62
C TRP A 475 -12.94 -17.91 9.69
N TYR A 476 -13.40 -19.14 9.94
CA TYR A 476 -12.87 -20.31 9.25
C TYR A 476 -13.53 -20.51 7.90
N ALA A 477 -12.71 -20.91 6.95
CA ALA A 477 -13.17 -21.35 5.65
C ALA A 477 -13.97 -22.67 5.79
N PRO A 478 -14.92 -22.96 4.87
CA PRO A 478 -15.73 -24.18 4.93
C PRO A 478 -14.90 -25.46 5.03
N GLU A 479 -13.77 -25.52 4.30
CA GLU A 479 -12.87 -26.68 4.31
C GLU A 479 -12.14 -26.88 5.64
N CYS A 480 -11.92 -25.82 6.42
CA CYS A 480 -11.36 -25.92 7.77
C CYS A 480 -12.38 -26.53 8.75
N ILE A 481 -13.65 -26.18 8.59
CA ILE A 481 -14.72 -26.63 9.49
C ILE A 481 -15.12 -28.07 9.16
N ASN A 482 -15.26 -28.39 7.87
CA ASN A 482 -15.74 -29.69 7.42
C ASN A 482 -14.64 -30.77 7.39
N TYR A 483 -13.40 -30.39 7.09
CA TYR A 483 -12.31 -31.35 6.83
C TYR A 483 -11.03 -31.07 7.61
N PHE A 484 -11.01 -30.05 8.47
CA PHE A 484 -9.82 -29.60 9.20
C PHE A 484 -8.62 -29.28 8.31
N LYS A 485 -8.87 -28.87 7.06
CA LYS A 485 -7.82 -28.50 6.10
C LYS A 485 -7.51 -27.01 6.23
N PHE A 486 -6.29 -26.70 6.64
CA PHE A 486 -5.78 -25.34 6.79
C PHE A 486 -4.70 -25.09 5.74
N SER A 487 -4.79 -23.98 5.02
CA SER A 487 -3.88 -23.55 3.96
C SER A 487 -3.83 -22.03 3.88
N SER A 488 -2.91 -21.45 3.12
CA SER A 488 -2.93 -20.00 2.83
C SER A 488 -4.25 -19.57 2.20
N LYS A 489 -4.91 -20.43 1.40
CA LYS A 489 -6.26 -20.17 0.87
C LYS A 489 -7.31 -20.06 1.98
N SER A 490 -7.20 -20.82 3.06
CA SER A 490 -8.09 -20.66 4.21
C SER A 490 -7.83 -19.38 5.00
N ASP A 491 -6.58 -18.90 5.01
CA ASP A 491 -6.26 -17.58 5.58
C ASP A 491 -6.83 -16.45 4.70
N VAL A 492 -6.89 -16.61 3.38
CA VAL A 492 -7.57 -15.65 2.49
C VAL A 492 -9.06 -15.51 2.85
N TRP A 493 -9.75 -16.60 3.17
CA TRP A 493 -11.14 -16.51 3.67
C TRP A 493 -11.22 -15.70 4.98
N SER A 494 -10.33 -16.02 5.92
CA SER A 494 -10.21 -15.33 7.21
C SER A 494 -9.92 -13.83 7.02
N PHE A 495 -9.09 -13.48 6.03
CA PHE A 495 -8.80 -12.11 5.64
C PHE A 495 -10.04 -11.38 5.14
N GLY A 496 -10.91 -12.03 4.35
CA GLY A 496 -12.20 -11.45 3.96
C GLY A 496 -13.10 -11.10 5.16
N VAL A 497 -13.10 -11.96 6.19
CA VAL A 497 -13.83 -11.69 7.44
C VAL A 497 -13.17 -10.54 8.22
N LEU A 498 -11.84 -10.50 8.30
CA LEU A 498 -11.07 -9.42 8.93
C LEU A 498 -11.33 -8.07 8.24
N MET A 499 -11.36 -8.04 6.90
CA MET A 499 -11.73 -6.85 6.15
C MET A 499 -13.14 -6.39 6.53
N TRP A 500 -14.12 -7.30 6.61
CA TRP A 500 -15.46 -6.95 7.06
C TRP A 500 -15.47 -6.37 8.48
N GLU A 501 -14.68 -6.92 9.40
CA GLU A 501 -14.50 -6.34 10.74
C GLU A 501 -13.93 -4.92 10.68
N ALA A 502 -12.91 -4.69 9.85
CA ALA A 502 -12.25 -3.38 9.71
C ALA A 502 -13.23 -2.33 9.16
N TYR A 503 -13.89 -2.62 8.03
CA TYR A 503 -14.84 -1.70 7.39
C TYR A 503 -16.16 -1.53 8.16
N SER A 504 -16.47 -2.44 9.10
CA SER A 504 -17.58 -2.28 10.04
C SER A 504 -17.17 -1.59 11.35
N TYR A 505 -15.94 -1.09 11.42
CA TYR A 505 -15.35 -0.44 12.60
C TYR A 505 -15.33 -1.34 13.84
N GLY A 506 -14.90 -2.59 13.65
CA GLY A 506 -14.71 -3.60 14.69
C GLY A 506 -16.00 -4.30 15.13
N GLN A 507 -17.07 -4.32 14.33
CA GLN A 507 -18.25 -5.11 14.69
C GLN A 507 -17.96 -6.60 14.68
N LYS A 508 -18.72 -7.35 15.50
CA LYS A 508 -18.61 -8.82 15.53
C LYS A 508 -19.21 -9.42 14.25
N PRO A 509 -18.46 -10.26 13.50
CA PRO A 509 -18.99 -10.89 12.29
C PRO A 509 -20.14 -11.85 12.64
N TYR A 510 -21.09 -11.99 11.71
CA TYR A 510 -22.27 -12.85 11.87
C TYR A 510 -22.99 -12.62 13.21
N LYS A 511 -23.26 -11.35 13.57
CA LYS A 511 -23.88 -10.98 14.85
C LYS A 511 -25.18 -11.76 15.05
N GLY A 512 -25.34 -12.39 16.22
CA GLY A 512 -26.52 -13.18 16.58
C GLY A 512 -26.53 -14.64 16.11
N LEU A 513 -25.66 -15.02 15.16
CA LEU A 513 -25.60 -16.40 14.65
C LEU A 513 -24.61 -17.27 15.45
N LYS A 514 -24.98 -18.54 15.69
CA LYS A 514 -24.06 -19.56 16.22
C LYS A 514 -23.28 -20.22 15.09
N GLY A 515 -22.25 -21.02 15.42
CA GLY A 515 -21.37 -21.66 14.43
C GLY A 515 -22.12 -22.50 13.38
N ASN A 516 -23.10 -23.30 13.81
CA ASN A 516 -23.91 -24.12 12.90
C ASN A 516 -24.77 -23.27 11.96
N ASP A 517 -25.36 -22.17 12.46
CA ASP A 517 -26.18 -21.27 11.65
C ASP A 517 -25.34 -20.55 10.58
N VAL A 518 -24.10 -20.19 10.95
CA VAL A 518 -23.12 -19.60 10.01
C VAL A 518 -22.77 -20.60 8.91
N MET A 519 -22.54 -21.87 9.26
CA MET A 519 -22.27 -22.91 8.26
C MET A 519 -23.43 -23.12 7.30
N GLN A 520 -24.65 -23.27 7.83
CA GLN A 520 -25.83 -23.43 6.99
C GLN A 520 -26.06 -22.22 6.07
N MET A 521 -25.78 -21.02 6.56
CA MET A 521 -25.83 -19.80 5.75
C MET A 521 -24.81 -19.83 4.60
N ILE A 522 -23.56 -20.22 4.88
CA ILE A 522 -22.47 -20.27 3.89
C ILE A 522 -22.73 -21.36 2.84
N GLU A 523 -23.18 -22.55 3.26
CA GLU A 523 -23.54 -23.67 2.38
C GLU A 523 -24.74 -23.33 1.50
N GLY A 524 -25.70 -22.55 2.02
CA GLY A 524 -26.78 -21.96 1.23
C GLY A 524 -26.36 -20.83 0.28
N GLY A 525 -25.05 -20.61 0.08
CA GLY A 525 -24.51 -19.61 -0.85
C GLY A 525 -24.58 -18.16 -0.36
N ARG A 526 -25.08 -17.91 0.86
CA ARG A 526 -25.18 -16.56 1.43
C ARG A 526 -23.85 -16.11 2.04
N ARG A 527 -23.63 -14.80 2.11
CA ARG A 527 -22.45 -14.14 2.70
C ARG A 527 -22.91 -12.95 3.56
N MET A 528 -22.02 -12.42 4.40
CA MET A 528 -22.32 -11.20 5.15
C MET A 528 -22.62 -10.04 4.20
N GLU A 529 -23.53 -9.15 4.61
CA GLU A 529 -23.85 -7.93 3.87
C GLU A 529 -22.69 -6.94 3.89
N ALA A 530 -22.65 -6.03 2.91
CA ALA A 530 -21.65 -4.97 2.87
C ALA A 530 -21.78 -4.04 4.09
N PRO A 531 -20.67 -3.71 4.79
CA PRO A 531 -20.71 -2.68 5.84
C PRO A 531 -21.15 -1.33 5.25
N GLY A 532 -21.85 -0.51 6.03
CA GLY A 532 -22.57 0.66 5.51
C GLY A 532 -21.74 1.69 4.72
N ASN A 533 -20.47 1.92 5.10
CA ASN A 533 -19.55 2.84 4.40
C ASN A 533 -18.43 2.10 3.66
N CYS A 534 -18.60 0.80 3.41
CA CYS A 534 -17.60 0.00 2.69
C CYS A 534 -17.66 0.32 1.19
N PRO A 535 -16.52 0.67 0.57
CA PRO A 535 -16.46 0.82 -0.89
C PRO A 535 -16.87 -0.48 -1.60
N PRO A 536 -17.64 -0.41 -2.70
CA PRO A 536 -18.04 -1.59 -3.47
C PRO A 536 -16.85 -2.48 -3.86
N GLU A 537 -15.76 -1.88 -4.33
CA GLU A 537 -14.54 -2.58 -4.74
C GLU A 537 -13.93 -3.41 -3.60
N MET A 538 -14.06 -2.94 -2.35
CA MET A 538 -13.58 -3.63 -1.16
C MET A 538 -14.51 -4.75 -0.73
N TYR A 539 -15.82 -4.56 -0.88
CA TYR A 539 -16.78 -5.64 -0.64
C TYR A 539 -16.68 -6.74 -1.69
N ASP A 540 -16.43 -6.40 -2.96
CA ASP A 540 -16.18 -7.37 -4.02
C ASP A 540 -14.90 -8.18 -3.75
N LEU A 541 -13.85 -7.53 -3.23
CA LEU A 541 -12.66 -8.23 -2.76
C LEU A 541 -12.98 -9.17 -1.58
N MET A 542 -13.79 -8.75 -0.60
CA MET A 542 -14.26 -9.65 0.48
C MET A 542 -15.03 -10.85 -0.07
N ARG A 543 -15.93 -10.63 -1.04
CA ARG A 543 -16.71 -11.69 -1.70
C ARG A 543 -15.80 -12.67 -2.45
N THR A 544 -14.75 -12.17 -3.08
CA THR A 544 -13.71 -12.98 -3.75
C THR A 544 -12.94 -13.81 -2.73
N CYS A 545 -12.59 -13.25 -1.58
CA CYS A 545 -12.00 -13.99 -0.47
C CYS A 545 -12.94 -15.11 0.05
N TRP A 546 -14.25 -14.91 -0.03
CA TRP A 546 -15.27 -15.89 0.38
C TRP A 546 -15.75 -16.83 -0.74
N THR A 547 -14.93 -17.04 -1.77
CA THR A 547 -15.13 -18.13 -2.75
C THR A 547 -15.11 -19.47 -2.02
N TYR A 548 -16.18 -20.26 -2.20
CA TYR A 548 -16.43 -21.48 -1.40
C TYR A 548 -15.35 -22.54 -1.66
N LYS A 549 -15.07 -22.85 -2.92
CA LYS A 549 -14.04 -23.83 -3.29
C LYS A 549 -12.65 -23.21 -3.14
N ALA A 550 -11.79 -23.86 -2.36
CA ALA A 550 -10.44 -23.37 -2.05
C ALA A 550 -9.54 -23.22 -3.30
N ASP A 551 -9.71 -24.08 -4.30
CA ASP A 551 -8.91 -24.06 -5.53
C ASP A 551 -9.25 -22.86 -6.43
N GLU A 552 -10.51 -22.42 -6.43
CA GLU A 552 -11.00 -21.24 -7.16
C GLU A 552 -10.78 -19.93 -6.38
N ARG A 553 -10.54 -20.01 -5.06
CA ARG A 553 -10.25 -18.84 -4.21
C ARG A 553 -8.86 -18.29 -4.53
N PRO A 554 -8.64 -16.97 -4.64
CA PRO A 554 -7.31 -16.42 -4.90
C PRO A 554 -6.35 -16.68 -3.72
N GLY A 555 -5.04 -16.58 -3.99
CA GLY A 555 -3.99 -16.47 -2.97
C GLY A 555 -3.67 -15.01 -2.63
N PHE A 556 -2.84 -14.78 -1.62
CA PHE A 556 -2.42 -13.42 -1.24
C PHE A 556 -1.58 -12.72 -2.33
N LYS A 557 -0.89 -13.49 -3.18
CA LYS A 557 -0.25 -12.98 -4.41
C LYS A 557 -1.20 -12.26 -5.38
N VAL A 558 -2.50 -12.52 -5.30
CA VAL A 558 -3.54 -11.82 -6.10
C VAL A 558 -4.28 -10.79 -5.25
N VAL A 559 -4.55 -11.10 -3.98
CA VAL A 559 -5.29 -10.21 -3.07
C VAL A 559 -4.51 -8.92 -2.75
N GLU A 560 -3.21 -9.02 -2.44
CA GLU A 560 -2.39 -7.84 -2.08
C GLU A 560 -2.28 -6.84 -3.22
N PRO A 561 -1.96 -7.22 -4.48
CA PRO A 561 -1.95 -6.27 -5.58
C PRO A 561 -3.30 -5.60 -5.82
N ARG A 562 -4.43 -6.33 -5.77
CA ARG A 562 -5.76 -5.74 -5.93
C ARG A 562 -6.08 -4.69 -4.87
N LEU A 563 -5.74 -5.01 -3.61
CA LEU A 563 -5.95 -4.08 -2.50
C LEU A 563 -5.02 -2.87 -2.61
N ARG A 564 -3.76 -3.07 -3.00
CA ARG A 564 -2.79 -2.02 -3.25
C ARG A 564 -3.24 -1.05 -4.34
N ASP A 565 -3.77 -1.58 -5.44
CA ASP A 565 -4.20 -0.78 -6.57
C ASP A 565 -5.34 0.14 -6.18
N TYR A 566 -6.33 -0.41 -5.48
CA TYR A 566 -7.42 0.38 -4.92
C TYR A 566 -6.91 1.41 -3.91
N TYR A 567 -6.03 1.01 -2.99
CA TYR A 567 -5.43 1.91 -2.00
C TYR A 567 -4.72 3.11 -2.66
N TYR A 568 -3.84 2.86 -3.64
CA TYR A 568 -3.13 3.91 -4.38
C TYR A 568 -4.08 4.82 -5.17
N ASP A 569 -5.20 4.27 -5.63
CA ASP A 569 -6.21 5.03 -6.36
C ASP A 569 -6.95 6.02 -5.47
N ILE A 570 -7.18 5.69 -4.19
CA ILE A 570 -7.94 6.53 -3.25
C ILE A 570 -7.07 7.37 -2.31
N ALA A 571 -5.81 7.02 -2.09
CA ALA A 571 -4.93 7.64 -1.08
C ALA A 571 -4.26 8.95 -1.54
N GLN A 572 -4.81 9.58 -2.59
CA GLN A 572 -4.31 10.84 -3.15
C GLN A 572 -4.69 12.04 -2.30
#